data_AF-A0A968DNN8-F1
#
_entry.id   AF-A0A968DNN8-F1
#
_cell.length_a   1.000
_cell.length_b   1.000
_cell.length_c   1.000
_cell.angle_alpha   90.00
_cell.angle_beta   90.00
_cell.angle_gamma   90.00
#
_symmetry.space_group_name_H-M   'P 1'
#
loop_
_entity.id
_entity.type
_entity.pdbx_description
1 polymer ?
#
loop_
_entity_poly.entity_id
_entity_poly.type
_entity_poly.pdbx_seq_one_letter_code
_entity_poly.pdbx_strand_id
1 'polypeptide(L)' 'MRKLLSSLVILCFLAVPLNVFAAGPVNVASKGFTEQVILGKIMVYLLKDRGIPVKDRTSLGGTKVNREAL' A
#
# COMPACT_ATOMS: atom_id res chain seq x y z
N MET A 1 -45.52 10.02 6.39
CA MET A 1 -44.36 10.76 5.85
C MET A 1 -43.08 10.59 6.70
N ARG A 2 -43.12 10.77 8.03
CA ARG A 2 -41.93 10.59 8.90
C ARG A 2 -41.26 9.21 8.80
N LYS A 3 -42.03 8.11 8.65
CA LYS A 3 -41.52 6.73 8.47
C LYS A 3 -40.84 6.46 7.11
N LEU A 4 -41.31 7.15 6.07
CA LEU A 4 -40.69 7.11 4.73
C LEU A 4 -39.37 7.88 4.73
N LEU A 5 -39.35 9.04 5.40
CA LEU A 5 -38.15 9.86 5.54
C LEU A 5 -37.06 9.11 6.34
N SER A 6 -37.43 8.40 7.41
CA SER A 6 -36.49 7.60 8.19
C SER A 6 -35.94 6.39 7.41
N SER A 7 -36.78 5.74 6.60
CA SER A 7 -36.33 4.62 5.75
C SER A 7 -35.35 5.10 4.66
N LEU A 8 -35.56 6.29 4.09
CA LEU A 8 -34.67 6.86 3.09
C LEU A 8 -33.29 7.19 3.65
N VAL A 9 -33.24 7.71 4.89
CA VAL A 9 -31.97 8.00 5.58
C VAL A 9 -31.16 6.73 5.85
N ILE A 10 -31.82 5.65 6.29
CA ILE A 10 -31.16 4.36 6.53
C ILE A 10 -30.59 3.78 5.23
N LEU A 11 -31.35 3.86 4.12
CA LEU A 11 -30.89 3.42 2.81
C LEU A 11 -29.68 4.21 2.32
N CYS A 12 -29.64 5.53 2.54
CA CYS A 12 -28.48 6.36 2.23
C CYS A 12 -27.24 5.96 3.05
N PHE A 13 -27.39 5.61 4.33
CA PHE A 13 -26.27 5.16 5.17
C PHE A 13 -25.72 3.79 4.74
N LEU A 14 -26.58 2.88 4.27
CA LEU A 14 -26.17 1.58 3.71
C LEU A 14 -25.51 1.70 2.33
N ALA A 15 -25.81 2.77 1.58
CA ALA A 15 -25.24 3.02 0.26
C ALA A 15 -23.90 3.77 0.29
N VAL A 16 -23.45 4.25 1.46
CA VAL A 16 -22.10 4.82 1.58
C VAL A 16 -21.10 3.68 1.48
N PRO A 17 -20.28 3.60 0.42
CA PRO A 17 -19.21 2.63 0.38
C PRO A 17 -18.29 2.94 1.57
N LEU A 18 -18.11 1.94 2.44
CA LEU A 18 -17.01 1.92 3.40
C LEU A 18 -15.73 1.80 2.59
N ASN A 19 -15.30 2.91 2.00
CA ASN A 19 -13.95 3.05 1.49
C ASN A 19 -13.05 3.01 2.72
N VAL A 20 -12.69 1.80 3.13
CA VAL A 20 -11.51 1.57 3.95
C VAL A 20 -10.41 2.29 3.21
N PHE A 21 -9.87 3.35 3.81
CA PHE A 21 -8.66 4.03 3.33
C PHE A 21 -7.54 2.99 3.36
N ALA A 22 -7.45 2.17 2.32
CA ALA A 22 -6.35 1.26 2.12
C ALA A 22 -5.13 2.15 1.89
N ALA A 23 -4.20 2.13 2.84
CA ALA A 23 -2.90 2.77 2.65
C ALA A 23 -2.32 2.28 1.32
N GLY A 24 -1.79 3.21 0.52
CA GLY A 24 -1.18 2.87 -0.76
C GLY A 24 -0.05 1.84 -0.62
N PRO A 25 0.40 1.23 -1.73
CA PRO A 25 1.43 0.20 -1.68
C PRO A 25 2.72 0.74 -1.03
N VAL A 26 3.36 -0.11 -0.21
CA VAL A 26 4.67 0.17 0.37
C VAL A 26 5.71 0.12 -0.75
N ASN A 27 6.48 1.20 -0.93
CA ASN A 27 7.61 1.21 -1.86
C ASN A 27 8.83 0.55 -1.19
N VAL A 28 9.34 -0.54 -1.76
CA VAL A 28 10.57 -1.18 -1.27
C VAL A 28 11.70 -0.92 -2.26
N ALA A 29 12.72 -0.22 -1.80
CA ALA A 29 13.88 0.21 -2.57
C ALA A 29 15.17 -0.47 -2.06
N SER A 30 16.14 -0.66 -2.95
CA SER A 30 17.48 -1.11 -2.54
C SER A 30 18.56 -0.49 -3.42
N LYS A 31 19.79 -0.46 -2.89
CA LYS A 31 20.98 -0.23 -3.71
C LYS A 31 21.15 -1.37 -4.72
N GLY A 32 21.88 -1.10 -5.79
CA GLY A 32 22.25 -2.07 -6.85
C GLY A 32 23.37 -3.03 -6.47
N PHE A 33 23.80 -3.09 -5.20
CA PHE A 33 24.75 -4.09 -4.73
C PHE A 33 24.03 -5.42 -4.49
N THR A 34 24.62 -6.55 -4.87
CA THR A 34 24.00 -7.89 -4.82
C THR A 34 23.34 -8.18 -3.47
N GLU A 35 24.06 -7.96 -2.36
CA GLU A 35 23.53 -8.14 -1.00
C GLU A 35 22.26 -7.30 -0.77
N GLN A 36 22.31 -6.01 -1.12
CA GLN A 36 21.19 -5.09 -0.93
C GLN A 36 19.99 -5.44 -1.80
N VAL A 37 20.22 -5.95 -3.02
CA VAL A 37 19.13 -6.45 -3.88
C VAL A 37 18.48 -7.68 -3.26
N ILE A 38 19.26 -8.63 -2.75
CA ILE A 38 18.75 -9.83 -2.07
C ILE A 38 17.92 -9.42 -0.84
N LEU A 39 18.45 -8.56 0.03
CA LEU A 39 17.74 -8.06 1.21
C LEU A 39 16.46 -7.30 0.83
N GLY A 40 16.50 -6.50 -0.23
CA GLY A 40 15.32 -5.82 -0.76
C GLY A 40 14.24 -6.81 -1.23
N LYS A 41 14.62 -7.88 -1.95
CA LYS A 41 13.69 -8.92 -2.39
C LYS A 41 13.10 -9.71 -1.22
N ILE A 42 13.90 -10.03 -0.20
CA ILE A 42 13.40 -10.66 1.03
C ILE A 42 12.29 -9.81 1.65
N MET A 43 12.49 -8.49 1.77
CA MET A 43 11.46 -7.58 2.29
C MET A 43 10.19 -7.55 1.41
N VAL A 44 10.34 -7.48 0.08
CA VAL A 44 9.21 -7.54 -0.86
C VAL A 44 8.38 -8.80 -0.64
N TYR A 45 9.02 -9.96 -0.48
CA TYR A 45 8.32 -11.21 -0.26
C TYR A 45 7.62 -11.27 1.09
N LEU A 46 8.28 -10.85 2.18
CA LEU A 46 7.71 -10.85 3.54
C LEU A 46 6.47 -9.94 3.68
N LEU A 47 6.47 -8.80 2.99
CA LEU A 47 5.34 -7.88 2.97
C LEU A 47 4.17 -8.44 2.14
N LYS A 48 4.45 -8.98 0.95
CA LYS A 48 3.43 -9.61 0.11
C LYS A 48 2.79 -10.82 0.79
N ASP A 49 3.58 -11.63 1.47
CA ASP A 49 3.12 -12.78 2.26
C ASP A 49 2.11 -12.38 3.36
N ARG A 50 2.26 -11.17 3.93
CA ARG A 50 1.32 -10.59 4.90
C ARG A 50 0.13 -9.86 4.28
N GLY A 51 -0.07 -9.97 2.96
CA GLY A 51 -1.13 -9.28 2.25
C GLY A 51 -0.91 -7.76 2.13
N ILE A 52 0.30 -7.26 2.43
CA ILE A 52 0.62 -5.85 2.28
C ILE A 52 0.97 -5.59 0.80
N PRO A 53 0.28 -4.65 0.13
CA PRO A 53 0.60 -4.32 -1.26
C PRO A 53 1.97 -3.64 -1.33
N VAL A 54 2.82 -4.08 -2.25
CA VAL A 54 4.20 -3.61 -2.40
C VAL A 54 4.49 -3.19 -3.83
N LYS A 55 5.10 -2.01 -3.98
CA LYS A 55 5.76 -1.59 -5.21
C LYS A 55 7.26 -1.89 -5.10
N ASP A 56 7.70 -2.87 -5.88
CA ASP A 56 9.11 -3.27 -5.92
C ASP A 56 9.92 -2.26 -6.75
N ARG A 57 10.86 -1.58 -6.08
CA ARG A 57 11.85 -0.66 -6.67
C ARG A 57 13.27 -1.06 -6.27
N THR A 58 13.52 -2.36 -6.10
CA THR A 58 14.86 -2.86 -5.81
C THR A 58 15.83 -2.55 -6.96
N SER A 59 17.12 -2.44 -6.64
CA SER A 59 18.20 -2.11 -7.59
C SER A 59 18.11 -0.69 -8.20
N LEU A 60 17.79 0.32 -7.40
CA LEU A 60 17.69 1.74 -7.81
C LEU A 60 19.03 2.37 -8.21
N GLY A 61 20.16 1.80 -7.79
CA GLY A 61 21.50 2.32 -8.08
C GLY A 61 22.36 2.47 -6.83
N GLY A 62 23.24 3.49 -6.81
CA GLY A 62 24.16 3.73 -5.70
C GLY A 62 23.50 4.30 -4.43
N THR A 63 24.29 4.50 -3.38
CA THR A 63 23.82 5.02 -2.09
C THR A 63 23.10 6.37 -2.21
N LYS A 64 23.61 7.31 -3.02
CA LYS A 64 23.01 8.64 -3.18
C LYS A 64 21.60 8.55 -3.80
N VAL A 65 21.47 7.82 -4.91
CA VAL A 65 20.19 7.59 -5.59
C VAL A 65 19.17 6.93 -4.64
N ASN A 66 19.59 5.91 -3.90
CA ASN A 66 18.71 5.23 -2.96
C ASN A 66 18.33 6.12 -1.75
N ARG A 67 19.17 7.08 -1.36
CA ARG A 67 18.87 8.03 -0.28
C ARG A 67 17.88 9.10 -0.73
N GLU A 68 18.01 9.58 -1.96
CA GLU A 68 17.10 10.57 -2.56
C GLU A 68 15.72 9.98 -2.90
N ALA A 69 15.62 8.65 -3.02
CA ALA A 69 14.37 7.94 -3.29
C ALA A 69 13.54 7.58 -2.05
N LEU A 70 14.09 7.78 -0.84
CA LEU A 70 13.42 7.58 0.45
C LEU A 70 12.72 8.87 0.88
#